data_AF-A0A954S9J5-F1
#
_entry.id   AF-A0A954S9J5-F1
#
_cell.length_a   1.000
_cell.length_b   1.000
_cell.length_c   1.000
_cell.angle_alpha   90.00
_cell.angle_beta   90.00
_cell.angle_gamma   90.00
#
_symmetry.space_group_name_H-M   'P 1'
#
loop_
_entity.id
_entity.type
_entity.pdbx_description
1 polymer ?
#
loop_
_entity_poly.entity_id
_entity_poly.type
_entity_poly.pdbx_seq_one_letter_code
_entity_poly.pdbx_strand_id
1 'polypeptide(L)'
;MALRKCRECGKKISTKAQACPACGAPVKKPQPIMASCFGCLVCILAVMVCGGVAVYIGEQSGGPEPPPANDAVATANEQSRQSRQTATQQRSQTVYTVTNEESFGEEKLSLEIRLERRVSEEELKEIAMELKNARSEKYKRTFIGYHVAGMPTNTGYWATTHFNPDLEVRILGLSPDEVTDLSTKPEVENRDEIGRWLDDRPFLGKRVVIFRENGKLFMESTYDDGSSGIKELVESKSALGRRFQELRKSTAGDHWILDSNGDLQLRDDEGLISTAKKIQ
;
A
#
# COMPACT_ATOMS: atom_id res chain seq x y z
N MET A 1 5.33 34.71 30.97
CA MET A 1 5.01 34.43 29.54
C MET A 1 4.90 32.92 29.37
N ALA A 2 3.82 32.41 28.79
CA ALA A 2 3.70 30.97 28.56
C ALA A 2 4.68 30.53 27.46
N LEU A 3 5.48 29.51 27.74
CA LEU A 3 6.41 28.89 26.80
C LEU A 3 5.92 27.49 26.47
N ARG A 4 5.92 27.12 25.19
CA ARG A 4 5.65 25.75 24.72
C ARG A 4 6.88 25.19 24.03
N LYS A 5 7.06 23.86 24.02
CA LYS A 5 8.11 23.23 23.20
C LYS A 5 7.68 23.28 21.72
N CYS A 6 8.60 23.66 20.84
CA CYS A 6 8.42 23.52 19.40
C CYS A 6 8.30 22.03 19.06
N ARG A 7 7.29 21.64 18.28
CA ARG A 7 7.06 20.24 17.89
C ARG A 7 8.10 19.72 16.89
N GLU A 8 8.79 20.60 16.18
CA GLU A 8 9.88 20.21 15.27
C GLU A 8 11.24 20.13 15.98
N CYS A 9 11.70 21.22 16.60
CA CYS A 9 13.08 21.30 17.13
C CYS A 9 13.19 21.14 18.66
N GLY A 10 12.07 20.95 19.37
CA GLY A 10 12.05 20.76 20.83
C GLY A 10 12.40 22.00 21.68
N LYS A 11 12.91 23.09 21.09
CA LYS A 11 13.23 24.33 21.81
C LYS A 11 12.00 25.01 22.39
N LYS A 12 12.15 25.66 23.53
CA LYS A 12 11.08 26.44 24.19
C LYS A 12 10.84 27.72 23.39
N ILE A 13 9.61 27.94 22.96
CA ILE A 13 9.16 29.10 22.19
C ILE A 13 7.95 29.75 22.85
N SER A 14 7.79 31.07 22.65
CA SER A 14 6.62 31.81 23.12
C SER A 14 5.33 31.28 22.50
N THR A 15 4.27 31.12 23.30
CA THR A 15 2.94 30.74 22.79
C THR A 15 2.31 31.80 21.89
N LYS A 16 2.87 33.03 21.84
CA LYS A 16 2.45 34.12 20.98
C LYS A 16 3.24 34.22 19.67
N ALA A 17 4.32 33.45 19.49
CA ALA A 17 5.11 33.50 18.27
C ALA A 17 4.28 32.99 17.08
N GLN A 18 4.42 33.61 15.90
CA GLN A 18 3.79 33.11 14.66
C GLN A 18 4.61 31.98 14.02
N ALA A 19 5.93 31.97 14.23
CA ALA A 19 6.86 30.95 13.80
C ALA A 19 7.93 30.71 14.87
N CYS A 20 8.49 29.51 14.91
CA CYS A 20 9.60 29.16 15.78
C CYS A 20 10.86 29.92 15.36
N PRO A 21 11.45 30.78 16.23
CA PRO A 21 12.64 31.55 15.86
C PRO A 21 13.88 30.68 15.65
N ALA A 22 13.88 29.44 16.12
CA ALA A 22 15.02 28.55 15.99
C ALA A 22 14.99 27.66 14.74
N CYS A 23 13.82 27.31 14.22
CA CYS A 23 13.70 26.37 13.08
C CYS A 23 12.71 26.81 12.00
N GLY A 24 12.05 27.96 12.13
CA GLY A 24 11.10 28.47 11.14
C GLY A 24 9.71 27.82 11.17
N ALA A 25 9.52 26.74 11.94
CA ALA A 25 8.23 26.01 12.01
C ALA A 25 7.07 26.95 12.40
N PRO A 26 5.96 26.99 11.65
CA PRO A 26 4.81 27.82 11.99
C PRO A 26 4.17 27.38 13.31
N VAL A 27 3.71 28.34 14.09
CA VAL A 27 3.10 28.10 15.41
C VAL A 27 1.61 28.36 15.27
N LYS A 28 0.82 27.31 15.01
CA LYS A 28 -0.65 27.45 14.95
C LYS A 28 -1.21 27.75 16.34
N LYS A 29 -2.18 28.69 16.38
CA LYS A 29 -3.06 28.94 17.53
C LYS A 29 -4.15 27.85 17.55
N PRO A 30 -4.55 27.34 18.73
CA PRO A 30 -5.68 26.41 18.80
C PRO A 30 -6.94 27.12 18.31
N GLN A 31 -7.58 26.58 17.28
CA GLN A 31 -8.91 26.99 16.83
C GLN A 31 -9.94 26.03 17.46
N PRO A 32 -11.10 26.53 17.95
CA PRO A 32 -12.14 25.66 18.50
C PRO A 32 -12.75 24.79 17.40
N ILE A 33 -12.84 23.49 17.67
CA ILE A 33 -13.30 22.46 16.73
C ILE A 33 -14.83 22.49 16.67
N MET A 34 -15.41 22.91 15.54
CA MET A 34 -16.82 22.63 15.24
C MET A 34 -16.93 21.29 14.51
N ALA A 35 -17.65 20.36 15.10
CA ALA A 35 -17.97 19.04 14.55
C ALA A 35 -18.98 19.16 13.41
N SER A 36 -18.69 18.54 12.26
CA SER A 36 -19.67 18.35 11.18
C SER A 36 -19.41 17.03 10.43
N CYS A 37 -19.85 15.93 11.02
CA CYS A 37 -20.16 14.69 10.32
C CYS A 37 -21.41 14.93 9.47
N PHE A 38 -21.40 14.78 8.13
CA PHE A 38 -22.58 14.46 7.29
C PHE A 38 -22.20 14.40 5.79
N GLY A 39 -21.33 13.48 5.36
CA GLY A 39 -20.89 13.50 3.96
C GLY A 39 -20.33 12.21 3.36
N CYS A 40 -20.65 11.03 3.89
CA CYS A 40 -20.10 9.77 3.35
C CYS A 40 -21.15 8.67 3.08
N LEU A 41 -22.44 8.98 3.14
CA LEU A 41 -23.52 7.98 3.05
C LEU A 41 -24.31 7.98 1.73
N VAL A 42 -23.94 8.82 0.75
CA VAL A 42 -24.74 8.99 -0.49
C VAL A 42 -24.13 8.28 -1.72
N CYS A 43 -22.88 7.82 -1.68
CA CYS A 43 -22.24 7.23 -2.87
C CYS A 43 -22.42 5.72 -3.06
N ILE A 44 -23.02 5.00 -2.10
CA ILE A 44 -23.11 3.52 -2.15
C ILE A 44 -24.40 3.01 -2.81
N LEU A 45 -25.43 3.85 -3.02
CA LEU A 45 -26.74 3.40 -3.52
C LEU A 45 -26.94 3.51 -5.04
N ALA A 46 -25.96 3.98 -5.82
CA ALA A 46 -26.13 4.22 -7.26
C ALA A 46 -25.67 3.08 -8.19
N VAL A 47 -25.13 1.97 -7.68
CA VAL A 47 -24.53 0.89 -8.53
C VAL A 47 -25.44 -0.36 -8.66
N MET A 48 -26.55 -0.46 -7.92
CA MET A 48 -27.43 -1.64 -7.93
C MET A 48 -28.74 -1.50 -8.75
N VAL A 49 -28.70 -0.91 -9.96
CA VAL A 49 -29.92 -0.82 -10.82
C VAL A 49 -29.69 -1.19 -12.30
N CYS A 50 -28.50 -1.57 -12.77
CA CYS A 50 -28.29 -1.87 -14.20
C CYS A 50 -27.80 -3.31 -14.48
N GLY A 51 -28.56 -4.31 -14.02
CA GLY A 51 -28.33 -5.74 -14.31
C GLY A 51 -29.56 -6.44 -14.87
N GLY A 52 -30.19 -5.85 -15.89
CA GLY A 52 -31.36 -6.43 -16.56
C GLY A 52 -30.97 -7.32 -17.75
N VAL A 53 -31.09 -8.63 -17.54
CA VAL A 53 -31.53 -9.71 -18.45
C VAL A 53 -31.38 -9.47 -19.97
N ALA A 54 -30.53 -10.29 -20.60
CA ALA A 54 -30.73 -10.71 -22.00
C ALA A 54 -30.36 -12.19 -22.17
N VAL A 55 -31.39 -13.02 -22.16
CA VAL A 55 -31.41 -14.39 -22.67
C VAL A 55 -31.27 -14.32 -24.20
N TYR A 56 -30.29 -15.00 -24.77
CA TYR A 56 -30.28 -15.33 -26.20
C TYR A 56 -29.93 -16.80 -26.39
N ILE A 57 -30.83 -17.50 -27.08
CA ILE A 57 -30.82 -18.91 -27.45
C ILE A 57 -30.41 -19.01 -28.93
N GLY A 58 -29.75 -20.10 -29.31
CA GLY A 58 -29.54 -20.57 -30.70
C GLY A 58 -28.09 -20.41 -31.15
N GLU A 59 -27.43 -21.34 -31.84
CA GLU A 59 -27.93 -22.42 -32.70
C GLU A 59 -26.79 -23.44 -32.93
N GLN A 60 -27.15 -24.72 -33.04
CA GLN A 60 -26.23 -25.81 -33.43
C GLN A 60 -25.94 -25.74 -34.93
N SER A 61 -24.67 -25.88 -35.30
CA SER A 61 -24.30 -26.40 -36.63
C SER A 61 -23.11 -27.34 -36.50
N GLY A 62 -23.37 -28.62 -36.74
CA GLY A 62 -22.34 -29.63 -36.94
C GLY A 62 -21.57 -29.42 -38.24
N GLY A 63 -20.28 -29.70 -38.18
CA GLY A 63 -19.36 -29.78 -39.32
C GLY A 63 -18.26 -30.81 -38.99
N PRO A 64 -17.65 -31.44 -40.00
CA PRO A 64 -17.22 -32.84 -39.91
C PRO A 64 -15.85 -33.08 -39.27
N GLU A 65 -15.73 -34.33 -38.82
CA GLU A 65 -14.61 -35.06 -38.24
C GLU A 65 -13.28 -34.95 -39.04
N PRO A 66 -12.12 -34.77 -38.38
CA PRO A 66 -10.83 -34.77 -39.04
C PRO A 66 -10.29 -36.20 -39.31
N PRO A 67 -9.50 -36.41 -40.39
CA PRO A 67 -8.95 -37.71 -40.79
C PRO A 67 -7.81 -38.20 -39.87
N PRO A 68 -7.42 -39.49 -39.97
CA PRO A 68 -6.70 -40.20 -38.92
C PRO A 68 -5.22 -39.85 -38.80
N ALA A 69 -4.73 -40.14 -37.60
CA ALA A 69 -3.41 -39.88 -37.04
C ALA A 69 -2.24 -40.38 -37.92
N ASN A 70 -1.24 -39.50 -38.07
CA ASN A 70 0.11 -39.88 -38.44
C ASN A 70 1.04 -39.75 -37.22
N ASP A 71 1.88 -40.76 -37.03
CA ASP A 71 2.86 -40.93 -35.96
C ASP A 71 3.96 -39.84 -35.97
N ALA A 72 3.63 -38.66 -35.44
CA ALA A 72 4.60 -37.59 -35.19
C ALA A 72 4.19 -36.64 -34.03
N VAL A 73 3.26 -37.06 -33.15
CA VAL A 73 2.69 -36.22 -32.07
C VAL A 73 2.91 -36.84 -30.68
N ALA A 74 3.93 -37.68 -30.51
CA ALA A 74 4.31 -38.21 -29.20
C ALA A 74 5.37 -37.33 -28.48
N THR A 75 6.27 -36.68 -29.22
CA THR A 75 7.46 -36.03 -28.63
C THR A 75 7.30 -34.53 -28.30
N ALA A 76 6.33 -33.83 -28.90
CA ALA A 76 6.10 -32.40 -28.61
C ALA A 76 5.25 -32.15 -27.35
N ASN A 77 4.44 -33.13 -26.93
CA ASN A 77 3.54 -33.00 -25.78
C ASN A 77 4.16 -33.47 -24.46
N GLU A 78 5.31 -34.14 -24.53
CA GLU A 78 6.08 -34.62 -23.38
C GLU A 78 7.03 -33.52 -22.88
N GLN A 79 7.59 -32.71 -23.78
CA GLN A 79 8.40 -31.53 -23.45
C GLN A 79 7.56 -30.37 -22.87
N SER A 80 6.30 -30.21 -23.30
CA SER A 80 5.37 -29.22 -22.73
C SER A 80 4.81 -29.65 -21.36
N ARG A 81 4.70 -30.96 -21.11
CA ARG A 81 4.36 -31.53 -19.80
C ARG A 81 5.53 -31.51 -18.84
N GLN A 82 6.74 -31.83 -19.29
CA GLN A 82 7.95 -31.77 -18.48
C GLN A 82 8.32 -30.32 -18.13
N SER A 83 8.20 -29.37 -19.05
CA SER A 83 8.40 -27.93 -18.71
C SER A 83 7.35 -27.38 -17.74
N ARG A 84 6.09 -27.85 -17.79
CA ARG A 84 5.09 -27.56 -16.74
C ARG A 84 5.39 -28.26 -15.41
N GLN A 85 5.88 -29.49 -15.44
CA GLN A 85 6.20 -30.26 -14.22
C GLN A 85 7.45 -29.73 -13.51
N THR A 86 8.48 -29.33 -14.26
CA THR A 86 9.71 -28.73 -13.68
C THR A 86 9.46 -27.31 -13.16
N ALA A 87 8.54 -26.54 -13.75
CA ALA A 87 8.11 -25.25 -13.22
C ALA A 87 7.27 -25.36 -11.92
N THR A 88 6.68 -26.53 -11.66
CA THR A 88 5.89 -26.78 -10.43
C THR A 88 6.77 -27.19 -9.23
N GLN A 89 8.07 -27.44 -9.45
CA GLN A 89 8.94 -28.09 -8.45
C GLN A 89 10.00 -27.18 -7.84
N GLN A 90 9.83 -25.86 -7.95
CA GLN A 90 10.57 -24.92 -7.12
C GLN A 90 9.60 -24.30 -6.11
N ARG A 91 9.21 -25.09 -5.11
CA ARG A 91 8.57 -24.58 -3.89
C ARG A 91 9.55 -23.62 -3.23
N SER A 92 9.41 -22.33 -3.55
CA SER A 92 9.85 -21.22 -2.72
C SER A 92 9.27 -21.45 -1.32
N GLN A 93 10.03 -22.08 -0.43
CA GLN A 93 9.67 -22.17 0.99
C GLN A 93 9.74 -20.73 1.51
N THR A 94 8.60 -20.05 1.56
CA THR A 94 8.54 -18.68 2.06
C THR A 94 8.97 -18.68 3.52
N VAL A 95 9.99 -17.90 3.84
CA VAL A 95 10.46 -17.75 5.22
C VAL A 95 9.54 -16.78 5.96
N TYR A 96 8.96 -17.25 7.06
CA TYR A 96 8.08 -16.45 7.91
C TYR A 96 8.32 -16.75 9.40
N THR A 97 7.93 -15.81 10.25
CA THR A 97 7.94 -15.97 11.71
C THR A 97 6.59 -15.61 12.28
N VAL A 98 6.01 -16.49 13.11
CA VAL A 98 4.81 -16.17 13.89
C VAL A 98 5.21 -15.23 15.03
N THR A 99 4.67 -14.03 15.04
CA THR A 99 5.00 -12.98 16.02
C THR A 99 3.98 -12.87 17.14
N ASN A 100 2.73 -13.25 16.88
CA ASN A 100 1.66 -13.26 17.86
C ASN A 100 0.68 -14.39 17.56
N GLU A 101 0.13 -14.99 18.61
CA GLU A 101 -0.91 -16.01 18.54
C GLU A 101 -1.91 -15.78 19.68
N GLU A 102 -3.16 -15.51 19.31
CA GLU A 102 -4.25 -15.21 20.23
C GLU A 102 -5.47 -16.05 19.89
N SER A 103 -6.10 -16.66 20.91
CA SER A 103 -7.29 -17.48 20.74
C SER A 103 -8.47 -16.93 21.53
N PHE A 104 -9.66 -16.95 20.92
CA PHE A 104 -10.92 -16.54 21.53
C PHE A 104 -11.83 -17.77 21.68
N GLY A 105 -11.57 -18.55 22.74
CA GLY A 105 -12.21 -19.86 22.92
C GLY A 105 -11.96 -20.75 21.69
N GLU A 106 -12.95 -21.56 21.31
CA GLU A 106 -12.91 -22.41 20.11
C GLU A 106 -13.47 -21.70 18.86
N GLU A 107 -13.81 -20.40 18.99
CA GLU A 107 -14.49 -19.65 17.94
C GLU A 107 -13.51 -19.03 16.93
N LYS A 108 -12.36 -18.55 17.40
CA LYS A 108 -11.40 -17.82 16.56
C LYS A 108 -9.97 -18.00 17.03
N LEU A 109 -9.09 -18.30 16.09
CA LEU A 109 -7.65 -18.14 16.19
C LEU A 109 -7.21 -16.88 15.43
N SER A 110 -6.33 -16.08 16.01
CA SER A 110 -5.74 -14.88 15.41
C SER A 110 -4.23 -15.03 15.43
N LEU A 111 -3.60 -14.99 14.26
CA LEU A 111 -2.16 -15.08 14.09
C LEU A 111 -1.63 -13.77 13.50
N GLU A 112 -0.47 -13.34 13.97
CA GLU A 112 0.31 -12.30 13.30
C GLU A 112 1.62 -12.90 12.83
N ILE A 113 1.99 -12.59 11.59
CA ILE A 113 3.12 -13.19 10.91
C ILE A 113 3.97 -12.11 10.31
N ARG A 114 5.28 -12.30 10.41
CA ARG A 114 6.28 -11.47 9.76
C ARG A 114 6.93 -12.25 8.62
N LEU A 115 6.82 -11.69 7.42
CA LEU A 115 7.45 -12.13 6.19
C LEU A 115 8.74 -11.35 5.96
N GLU A 116 9.77 -12.01 5.40
CA GLU A 116 11.01 -11.32 5.02
C GLU A 116 10.85 -10.45 3.77
N ARG A 117 9.92 -10.81 2.89
CA ARG A 117 9.61 -10.10 1.64
C ARG A 117 8.12 -10.12 1.35
N ARG A 118 7.71 -9.29 0.39
CA ARG A 118 6.39 -9.41 -0.25
C ARG A 118 6.34 -10.72 -1.03
N VAL A 119 5.18 -11.34 -1.05
CA VAL A 119 4.93 -12.67 -1.60
C VAL A 119 3.68 -12.64 -2.48
N SER A 120 3.46 -13.64 -3.33
CA SER A 120 2.26 -13.68 -4.16
C SER A 120 1.01 -14.07 -3.36
N GLU A 121 -0.17 -13.93 -3.97
CA GLU A 121 -1.43 -14.41 -3.38
C GLU A 121 -1.40 -15.94 -3.16
N GLU A 122 -0.79 -16.68 -4.08
CA GLU A 122 -0.60 -18.13 -3.98
C GLU A 122 0.30 -18.50 -2.81
N GLU A 123 1.42 -17.80 -2.63
CA GLU A 123 2.30 -18.00 -1.48
C GLU A 123 1.56 -17.72 -0.16
N LEU A 124 0.72 -16.67 -0.10
CA LEU A 124 -0.15 -16.41 1.05
C LEU A 124 -1.16 -17.53 1.32
N LYS A 125 -1.77 -18.09 0.26
CA LYS A 125 -2.70 -19.22 0.37
C LYS A 125 -2.01 -20.44 0.96
N GLU A 126 -0.82 -20.77 0.47
CA GLU A 126 -0.03 -21.91 0.97
C GLU A 126 0.30 -21.75 2.46
N ILE A 127 0.80 -20.57 2.85
CA ILE A 127 1.11 -20.26 4.26
C ILE A 127 -0.15 -20.34 5.11
N ALA A 128 -1.27 -19.76 4.66
CA ALA A 128 -2.52 -19.78 5.39
C ALA A 128 -3.04 -21.20 5.61
N MET A 129 -2.99 -22.05 4.59
CA MET A 129 -3.38 -23.46 4.69
C MET A 129 -2.46 -24.25 5.61
N GLU A 130 -1.14 -24.05 5.53
CA GLU A 130 -0.17 -24.68 6.42
C GLU A 130 -0.46 -24.37 7.89
N LEU A 131 -0.61 -23.08 8.20
CA LEU A 131 -0.87 -22.60 9.56
C LEU A 131 -2.23 -23.06 10.09
N LYS A 132 -3.24 -23.05 9.21
CA LYS A 132 -4.56 -23.58 9.52
C LYS A 132 -4.46 -25.06 9.86
N ASN A 133 -3.89 -25.88 9.00
CA ASN A 133 -3.79 -27.32 9.23
C ASN A 133 -2.96 -27.67 10.48
N ALA A 134 -1.94 -26.86 10.81
CA ALA A 134 -1.11 -27.08 11.99
C ALA A 134 -1.80 -26.77 13.33
N ARG A 135 -2.88 -25.97 13.35
CA ARG A 135 -3.48 -25.43 14.60
C ARG A 135 -5.00 -25.51 14.68
N SER A 136 -5.68 -25.51 13.54
CA SER A 136 -7.06 -25.02 13.44
C SER A 136 -8.15 -26.08 13.57
N GLU A 137 -7.84 -27.37 13.71
CA GLU A 137 -8.90 -28.37 13.91
C GLU A 137 -9.79 -28.02 15.13
N LYS A 138 -9.25 -27.23 16.05
CA LYS A 138 -9.92 -26.71 17.25
C LYS A 138 -10.76 -25.44 17.04
N TYR A 139 -10.54 -24.66 15.97
CA TYR A 139 -11.10 -23.30 15.86
C TYR A 139 -12.00 -23.16 14.63
N LYS A 140 -13.22 -22.63 14.82
CA LYS A 140 -14.16 -22.40 13.70
C LYS A 140 -13.65 -21.41 12.66
N ARG A 141 -12.90 -20.40 13.10
CA ARG A 141 -12.33 -19.35 12.25
C ARG A 141 -10.85 -19.14 12.54
N THR A 142 -10.10 -18.78 11.51
CA THR A 142 -8.70 -18.40 11.65
C THR A 142 -8.47 -17.11 10.87
N PHE A 143 -7.94 -16.10 11.56
CA PHE A 143 -7.48 -14.85 10.96
C PHE A 143 -5.96 -14.82 11.02
N ILE A 144 -5.33 -14.39 9.94
CA ILE A 144 -3.87 -14.25 9.86
C ILE A 144 -3.58 -12.87 9.30
N GLY A 145 -2.88 -12.05 10.07
CA GLY A 145 -2.34 -10.76 9.66
C GLY A 145 -0.87 -10.89 9.27
N TYR A 146 -0.50 -10.35 8.11
CA TYR A 146 0.87 -10.42 7.59
C TYR A 146 1.52 -9.05 7.60
N HIS A 147 2.68 -8.95 8.22
CA HIS A 147 3.62 -7.82 8.12
C HIS A 147 4.80 -8.23 7.24
N VAL A 148 5.36 -7.27 6.50
CA VAL A 148 6.61 -7.48 5.77
C VAL A 148 7.74 -6.71 6.46
N ALA A 149 8.92 -7.31 6.51
CA ALA A 149 10.11 -6.67 7.03
C ALA A 149 10.34 -5.29 6.38
N GLY A 150 10.66 -4.29 7.20
CA GLY A 150 10.90 -2.92 6.76
C GLY A 150 9.67 -2.00 6.76
N MET A 151 8.46 -2.53 6.95
CA MET A 151 7.28 -1.69 7.21
C MET A 151 7.24 -1.19 8.66
N PRO A 152 6.76 0.05 8.90
CA PRO A 152 6.49 0.52 10.26
C PRO A 152 5.44 -0.36 10.94
N THR A 153 5.60 -0.66 12.23
CA THR A 153 4.70 -1.56 12.97
C THR A 153 3.31 -0.97 13.22
N ASN A 154 3.10 0.32 12.97
CA ASN A 154 1.84 1.03 13.18
C ASN A 154 1.02 1.26 11.90
N THR A 155 1.42 0.68 10.76
CA THR A 155 0.71 0.89 9.47
C THR A 155 -0.37 -0.15 9.18
N GLY A 156 -0.64 -1.07 10.12
CA GLY A 156 -1.55 -2.20 9.91
C GLY A 156 -0.88 -3.36 9.19
N TYR A 157 -1.69 -4.34 8.77
CA TYR A 157 -1.21 -5.51 8.02
C TYR A 157 -1.03 -5.18 6.54
N TRP A 158 0.02 -5.71 5.93
CA TRP A 158 0.24 -5.66 4.49
C TRP A 158 -0.72 -6.57 3.74
N ALA A 159 -0.98 -7.75 4.29
CA ALA A 159 -1.96 -8.67 3.76
C ALA A 159 -2.71 -9.34 4.91
N THR A 160 -3.85 -9.95 4.58
CA THR A 160 -4.61 -10.76 5.53
C THR A 160 -5.16 -12.01 4.85
N THR A 161 -5.27 -13.09 5.61
CA THR A 161 -6.06 -14.25 5.23
C THR A 161 -7.09 -14.56 6.30
N HIS A 162 -8.27 -14.96 5.86
CA HIS A 162 -9.42 -15.22 6.72
C HIS A 162 -10.02 -16.56 6.33
N PHE A 163 -10.22 -17.44 7.31
CA PHE A 163 -11.00 -18.65 7.15
C PHE A 163 -12.34 -18.48 7.84
N ASN A 164 -13.41 -18.29 7.06
CA ASN A 164 -14.77 -18.12 7.59
C ASN A 164 -15.89 -18.56 6.63
N PRO A 165 -16.11 -19.86 6.39
CA PRO A 165 -15.21 -21.00 6.63
C PRO A 165 -14.15 -21.15 5.52
N ASP A 166 -14.47 -20.64 4.32
CA ASP A 166 -13.61 -20.64 3.15
C ASP A 166 -12.45 -19.66 3.32
N LEU A 167 -11.37 -19.92 2.60
CA LEU A 167 -10.19 -19.05 2.58
C LEU A 167 -10.45 -17.82 1.72
N GLU A 168 -10.37 -16.66 2.34
CA GLU A 168 -10.26 -15.38 1.68
C GLU A 168 -8.83 -14.82 1.85
N VAL A 169 -8.22 -14.39 0.75
CA VAL A 169 -6.91 -13.73 0.75
C VAL A 169 -7.08 -12.29 0.30
N ARG A 170 -6.47 -11.35 1.02
CA ARG A 170 -6.48 -9.93 0.67
C ARG A 170 -5.08 -9.35 0.84
N ILE A 171 -4.50 -8.85 -0.25
CA ILE A 171 -3.33 -7.98 -0.22
C ILE A 171 -3.85 -6.55 -0.04
N LEU A 172 -3.41 -5.88 1.02
CA LEU A 172 -3.88 -4.55 1.41
C LEU A 172 -2.86 -3.47 1.02
N GLY A 173 -1.56 -3.75 1.06
CA GLY A 173 -0.50 -2.88 0.53
C GLY A 173 -0.16 -3.20 -0.92
N LEU A 174 0.96 -2.68 -1.42
CA LEU A 174 1.40 -2.96 -2.79
C LEU A 174 1.85 -4.43 -2.94
N SER A 175 1.47 -5.04 -4.05
CA SER A 175 1.98 -6.34 -4.47
C SER A 175 3.43 -6.25 -4.99
N PRO A 176 4.18 -7.37 -5.10
CA PRO A 176 5.53 -7.35 -5.69
C PRO A 176 5.58 -6.74 -7.10
N ASP A 177 4.56 -7.03 -7.92
CA ASP A 177 4.48 -6.55 -9.30
C ASP A 177 4.17 -5.05 -9.30
N GLU A 178 3.22 -4.58 -8.48
CA GLU A 178 2.90 -3.15 -8.35
C GLU A 178 4.10 -2.34 -7.83
N VAL A 179 4.86 -2.87 -6.88
CA VAL A 179 6.12 -2.26 -6.42
C VAL A 179 7.08 -2.10 -7.59
N THR A 180 7.21 -3.13 -8.44
CA THR A 180 8.09 -3.10 -9.61
C THR A 180 7.61 -2.10 -10.64
N ASP A 181 6.32 -2.14 -11.00
CA ASP A 181 5.70 -1.26 -11.98
C ASP A 181 5.83 0.19 -11.54
N LEU A 182 5.44 0.52 -10.31
CA LEU A 182 5.55 1.87 -9.77
C LEU A 182 7.00 2.34 -9.68
N SER A 183 7.94 1.48 -9.27
CA SER A 183 9.34 1.88 -9.10
C SER A 183 10.07 2.10 -10.42
N THR A 184 9.67 1.41 -11.48
CA THR A 184 10.34 1.46 -12.80
C THR A 184 9.68 2.41 -13.79
N LYS A 185 8.56 3.05 -13.41
CA LYS A 185 7.90 4.07 -14.27
C LYS A 185 8.92 5.14 -14.70
N PRO A 186 8.99 5.46 -16.01
CA PRO A 186 10.01 6.35 -16.55
C PRO A 186 9.90 7.78 -16.00
N GLU A 187 11.02 8.49 -16.07
CA GLU A 187 11.07 9.93 -15.81
C GLU A 187 10.26 10.67 -16.88
N VAL A 188 9.67 11.78 -16.48
CA VAL A 188 8.95 12.66 -17.40
C VAL A 188 9.88 13.77 -17.85
N GLU A 189 10.03 13.93 -19.17
CA GLU A 189 10.88 14.96 -19.75
C GLU A 189 10.50 16.38 -19.26
N ASN A 190 11.49 17.27 -19.17
CA ASN A 190 11.36 18.67 -18.74
C ASN A 190 10.97 18.87 -17.26
N ARG A 191 11.07 17.82 -16.43
CA ARG A 191 10.93 17.93 -14.97
C ARG A 191 12.30 17.76 -14.30
N ASP A 192 12.69 18.73 -13.47
CA ASP A 192 13.86 18.61 -12.59
C ASP A 192 13.45 17.84 -11.33
N GLU A 193 13.60 16.51 -11.35
CA GLU A 193 13.22 15.64 -10.23
C GLU A 193 14.14 15.83 -9.02
N ILE A 194 13.53 16.16 -7.88
CA ILE A 194 14.23 16.20 -6.59
C ILE A 194 14.38 14.80 -6.02
N GLY A 195 13.43 13.91 -6.30
CA GLY A 195 13.48 12.51 -5.90
C GLY A 195 12.18 11.77 -6.15
N ARG A 196 12.28 10.45 -5.99
CA ARG A 196 11.16 9.50 -6.11
C ARG A 196 11.10 8.60 -4.90
N TRP A 197 9.89 8.35 -4.43
CA TRP A 197 9.62 7.53 -3.25
C TRP A 197 8.45 6.59 -3.49
N LEU A 198 8.46 5.49 -2.75
CA LEU A 198 7.35 4.54 -2.69
C LEU A 198 6.71 4.61 -1.30
N ASP A 199 5.43 4.96 -1.25
CA ASP A 199 4.60 4.90 -0.05
C ASP A 199 3.81 3.59 -0.11
N ASP A 200 4.15 2.64 0.77
CA ASP A 200 3.57 1.29 0.79
C ASP A 200 2.63 1.10 1.99
N ARG A 201 1.88 2.14 2.33
CA ARG A 201 0.83 1.99 3.36
C ARG A 201 -0.33 1.17 2.79
N PRO A 202 -0.92 0.26 3.60
CA PRO A 202 -2.14 -0.44 3.22
C PRO A 202 -3.21 0.53 2.72
N PHE A 203 -3.83 0.17 1.59
CA PHE A 203 -4.86 0.91 0.85
C PHE A 203 -4.43 2.25 0.25
N LEU A 204 -3.16 2.65 0.41
CA LEU A 204 -2.63 3.95 -0.02
C LEU A 204 -1.32 3.82 -0.80
N GLY A 205 -1.05 2.62 -1.31
CA GLY A 205 0.12 2.28 -2.10
C GLY A 205 0.31 3.22 -3.30
N LYS A 206 1.45 3.91 -3.39
CA LYS A 206 1.70 4.86 -4.48
C LYS A 206 3.16 5.21 -4.68
N ARG A 207 3.49 5.61 -5.90
CA ARG A 207 4.71 6.38 -6.22
C ARG A 207 4.48 7.85 -5.91
N VAL A 208 5.45 8.48 -5.25
CA VAL A 208 5.51 9.92 -5.04
C VAL A 208 6.74 10.48 -5.76
N VAL A 209 6.55 11.52 -6.56
CA VAL A 209 7.63 12.26 -7.23
C VAL A 209 7.55 13.72 -6.83
N ILE A 210 8.66 14.31 -6.38
CA ILE A 210 8.75 15.76 -6.16
C ILE A 210 9.69 16.31 -7.23
N PHE A 211 9.24 17.32 -7.96
CA PHE A 211 9.99 17.88 -9.09
C PHE A 211 9.78 19.39 -9.22
N ARG A 212 10.70 20.05 -9.92
CA ARG A 212 10.56 21.44 -10.36
C ARG A 212 10.23 21.50 -11.83
N GLU A 213 9.30 22.40 -12.17
CA GLU A 213 8.91 22.69 -13.54
C GLU A 213 8.57 24.18 -13.62
N ASN A 214 9.13 24.90 -14.59
CA ASN A 214 8.91 26.34 -14.77
C ASN A 214 9.17 27.19 -13.50
N GLY A 215 10.19 26.83 -12.70
CA GLY A 215 10.54 27.51 -11.46
C GLY A 215 9.58 27.27 -10.28
N LYS A 216 8.56 26.43 -10.46
CA LYS A 216 7.62 26.02 -9.41
C LYS A 216 7.91 24.60 -8.95
N LEU A 217 7.46 24.27 -7.74
CA LEU A 217 7.66 22.98 -7.12
C LEU A 217 6.35 22.20 -7.09
N PHE A 218 6.40 20.92 -7.46
CA PHE A 218 5.24 20.06 -7.51
C PHE A 218 5.50 18.71 -6.84
N MET A 219 4.41 18.08 -6.39
CA MET A 219 4.37 16.68 -5.99
C MET A 219 3.33 15.95 -6.83
N GLU A 220 3.76 14.88 -7.50
CA GLU A 220 2.88 13.94 -8.19
C GLU A 220 2.75 12.67 -7.35
N SER A 221 1.51 12.20 -7.18
CA SER A 221 1.19 10.89 -6.65
C SER A 221 0.63 10.04 -7.79
N THR A 222 1.15 8.83 -7.97
CA THR A 222 0.66 7.87 -8.96
C THR A 222 0.35 6.54 -8.28
N TYR A 223 -0.86 6.02 -8.48
CA TYR A 223 -1.33 4.75 -7.93
C TYR A 223 -1.15 3.61 -8.94
N ASP A 224 -1.35 2.38 -8.49
CA ASP A 224 -1.28 1.15 -9.26
C ASP A 224 -2.34 1.12 -10.38
N ASP A 225 -3.55 1.61 -10.09
CA ASP A 225 -4.65 1.75 -11.06
C ASP A 225 -4.39 2.79 -12.18
N GLY A 226 -3.22 3.43 -12.16
CA GLY A 226 -2.81 4.47 -13.10
C GLY A 226 -3.37 5.85 -12.77
N SER A 227 -4.27 5.97 -11.80
CA SER A 227 -4.75 7.27 -11.35
C SER A 227 -3.58 8.09 -10.78
N SER A 228 -3.67 9.40 -10.97
CA SER A 228 -2.62 10.32 -10.52
C SER A 228 -3.17 11.68 -10.11
N GLY A 229 -2.38 12.39 -9.33
CA GLY A 229 -2.69 13.76 -8.92
C GLY A 229 -1.43 14.56 -8.70
N ILE A 230 -1.45 15.83 -9.15
CA ILE A 230 -0.34 16.77 -8.99
C ILE A 230 -0.76 17.91 -8.06
N LYS A 231 0.13 18.29 -7.16
CA LYS A 231 -0.06 19.38 -6.19
C LYS A 231 1.11 20.34 -6.24
N GLU A 232 0.83 21.64 -6.23
CA GLU A 232 1.87 22.67 -6.11
C GLU A 232 2.32 22.77 -4.64
N LEU A 233 3.63 22.82 -4.45
CA LEU A 233 4.28 22.84 -3.15
C LEU A 233 5.05 24.14 -2.93
N VAL A 234 5.30 24.43 -1.66
CA VAL A 234 6.29 25.41 -1.20
C VAL A 234 7.37 24.71 -0.38
N GLU A 235 8.62 25.11 -0.61
CA GLU A 235 9.78 24.59 0.10
C GLU A 235 10.21 25.54 1.22
N SER A 236 10.60 24.99 2.36
CA SER A 236 11.16 25.71 3.51
C SER A 236 12.21 24.86 4.22
N LYS A 237 13.03 25.47 5.08
CA LYS A 237 13.96 24.73 5.92
C LYS A 237 13.28 24.29 7.22
N SER A 238 13.60 23.08 7.67
CA SER A 238 13.24 22.57 9.00
C SER A 238 14.51 22.04 9.70
N ALA A 239 14.45 21.88 11.02
CA ALA A 239 15.50 21.21 11.78
C ALA A 239 15.69 19.74 11.38
N LEU A 240 14.66 19.12 10.77
CA LEU A 240 14.67 17.72 10.34
C LEU A 240 15.10 17.53 8.89
N GLY A 241 15.28 18.60 8.12
CA GLY A 241 15.64 18.53 6.70
C GLY A 241 14.89 19.54 5.85
N ARG A 242 14.72 19.22 4.56
CA ARG A 242 13.97 20.05 3.62
C ARG A 242 12.48 19.81 3.83
N ARG A 243 11.71 20.88 4.06
CA ARG A 243 10.28 20.81 4.33
C ARG A 243 9.49 21.22 3.09
N PHE A 244 8.55 20.38 2.70
CA PHE A 244 7.59 20.64 1.64
C PHE A 244 6.19 20.73 2.21
N GLN A 245 5.39 21.68 1.73
CA GLN A 245 3.99 21.82 2.12
C GLN A 245 3.17 22.24 0.89
N GLU A 246 1.93 21.79 0.79
CA GLU A 246 1.03 22.26 -0.26
C GLU A 246 0.88 23.78 -0.19
N LEU A 247 0.95 24.45 -1.35
CA LEU A 247 0.79 25.90 -1.44
C LEU A 247 -0.54 26.36 -0.82
N ARG A 248 -1.61 25.60 -1.08
CA ARG A 248 -2.90 25.73 -0.39
C ARG A 248 -2.87 24.86 0.87
N LYS A 249 -2.48 25.46 1.99
CA LYS A 249 -2.32 24.77 3.28
C LYS A 249 -3.55 23.94 3.63
N SER A 250 -3.34 22.65 3.95
CA SER A 250 -4.36 21.83 4.58
C SER A 250 -4.65 22.35 6.00
N THR A 251 -5.89 22.16 6.45
CA THR A 251 -6.29 22.48 7.83
C THR A 251 -5.53 21.61 8.84
N ALA A 252 -5.28 20.34 8.48
CA ALA A 252 -4.57 19.34 9.27
C ALA A 252 -3.06 19.63 9.46
N GLY A 253 -2.46 20.50 8.65
CA GLY A 253 -1.04 20.85 8.78
C GLY A 253 -0.09 19.83 8.14
N ASP A 254 -0.60 19.05 7.18
CA ASP A 254 0.20 18.05 6.47
C ASP A 254 1.40 18.71 5.79
N HIS A 255 2.52 18.03 5.88
CA HIS A 255 3.76 18.42 5.28
C HIS A 255 4.66 17.21 5.10
N TRP A 256 5.64 17.36 4.23
CA TRP A 256 6.67 16.37 4.01
C TRP A 256 8.02 16.88 4.45
N ILE A 257 8.82 16.01 5.06
CA ILE A 257 10.22 16.26 5.35
C ILE A 257 11.04 15.27 4.55
N LEU A 258 11.94 15.77 3.71
CA LEU A 258 13.01 14.98 3.15
C LEU A 258 14.13 14.91 4.18
N ASP A 259 14.33 13.72 4.74
CA ASP A 259 15.30 13.49 5.80
C ASP A 259 16.73 13.25 5.24
N SER A 260 17.68 13.03 6.15
CA SER A 260 19.09 12.83 5.79
C SER A 260 19.37 11.53 5.04
N ASN A 261 18.50 10.53 5.15
CA ASN A 261 18.62 9.28 4.40
C ASN A 261 18.05 9.41 2.98
N GLY A 262 17.43 10.56 2.69
CA GLY A 262 16.73 10.80 1.45
C GLY A 262 15.33 10.18 1.43
N ASP A 263 14.81 9.72 2.56
CA ASP A 263 13.42 9.23 2.68
C ASP A 263 12.45 10.39 2.86
N LEU A 264 11.20 10.21 2.41
CA LEU A 264 10.18 11.25 2.47
C LEU A 264 9.19 10.95 3.61
N GLN A 265 9.26 11.74 4.67
CA GLN A 265 8.40 11.60 5.84
C GLN A 265 7.13 12.43 5.67
N LEU A 266 5.96 11.78 5.71
CA LEU A 266 4.68 12.48 5.85
C LEU A 266 4.45 12.77 7.34
N ARG A 267 4.13 14.03 7.65
CA ARG A 267 3.97 14.54 9.00
C ARG A 267 2.78 15.50 9.07
N ASP A 268 2.21 15.60 10.25
CA ASP A 268 1.19 16.59 10.59
C ASP A 268 1.59 17.35 11.86
N ASP A 269 0.63 18.07 12.44
CA ASP A 269 0.86 18.77 13.69
C ASP A 269 1.12 17.80 14.86
N GLU A 270 0.66 16.53 14.81
CA GLU A 270 0.81 15.53 15.88
C GLU A 270 2.15 14.78 15.81
N GLY A 271 2.72 14.59 14.62
CA GLY A 271 4.05 14.00 14.49
C GLY A 271 4.31 13.33 13.15
N LEU A 272 5.06 12.23 13.22
CA LEU A 272 5.34 11.38 12.05
C LEU A 272 4.14 10.48 11.77
N ILE A 273 3.58 10.59 10.57
CA ILE A 273 2.49 9.73 10.10
C ILE A 273 3.07 8.51 9.38
N SER A 274 3.98 8.74 8.41
CA SER A 274 4.58 7.66 7.62
C SER A 274 5.90 8.08 7.00
N THR A 275 6.63 7.11 6.46
CA THR A 275 7.88 7.34 5.73
C THR A 275 7.84 6.55 4.42
N ALA A 276 7.86 7.26 3.31
CA ALA A 276 7.99 6.69 1.98
C ALA A 276 9.47 6.51 1.64
N LYS A 277 9.83 5.32 1.15
CA LYS A 277 11.22 4.93 0.91
C LYS A 277 11.72 5.46 -0.42
N LYS A 278 12.93 6.02 -0.42
CA LYS A 278 13.56 6.48 -1.65
C LYS A 278 13.79 5.30 -2.59
N ILE A 279 13.39 5.45 -3.85
CA ILE A 279 13.62 4.45 -4.90
C ILE A 279 14.69 4.89 -5.91
N GLN A 280 14.94 6.20 -6.03
CA GLN A 280 16.03 6.77 -6.84
C GLN A 280 16.44 8.15 -6.32
#